data_AF-A0A3B9I9V1-F1
#
_entry.id   AF-A0A3B9I9V1-F1
#
_cell.length_a   1.000
_cell.length_b   1.000
_cell.length_c   1.000
_cell.angle_alpha   90.00
_cell.angle_beta   90.00
_cell.angle_gamma   90.00
#
_symmetry.space_group_name_H-M   'P 1'
#
loop_
_entity.id
_entity.type
_entity.pdbx_description
1 polymer ?
#
loop_
_entity_poly.entity_id
_entity_poly.type
_entity_poly.pdbx_seq_one_letter_code
_entity_poly.pdbx_strand_id
1 'polypeptide(L)'
;MNHTPGVVYAIAYWFTTMMYIRLWGLKKEGTGQHLRDAAFLILLTGFMYVTDGVSRIFFILSVLFIGLIMVVYIYLSTGCSIIAAVYLYIKAYILGEMSAAFAWQMYFFLVISMGLQNTFLSLIMV
;
A
#
# COMPACT_ATOMS: atom_id res chain seq x y z
N MET A 1 19.94 3.26 -8.73
CA MET A 1 18.58 3.58 -8.28
C MET A 1 17.61 2.71 -9.08
N ASN A 2 17.44 1.43 -8.72
CA ASN A 2 16.75 0.42 -9.56
C ASN A 2 15.62 -0.31 -8.82
N HIS A 3 15.15 0.22 -7.69
CA HIS A 3 14.08 -0.38 -6.90
C HIS A 3 13.03 0.68 -6.60
N THR A 4 11.77 0.30 -6.77
CA THR A 4 10.62 1.11 -6.35
C THR A 4 10.67 1.27 -4.83
N PRO A 5 10.68 2.49 -4.28
CA PRO A 5 10.78 2.72 -2.85
C PRO A 5 9.63 2.06 -2.08
N GLY A 6 9.94 1.51 -0.90
CA GLY A 6 8.95 0.85 -0.05
C GLY A 6 7.77 1.78 0.29
N VAL A 7 8.02 3.07 0.50
CA VAL A 7 6.98 4.05 0.82
C VAL A 7 5.91 4.16 -0.29
N VAL A 8 6.29 4.02 -1.55
CA VAL A 8 5.35 4.04 -2.69
C VAL A 8 4.40 2.85 -2.64
N TYR A 9 4.92 1.67 -2.28
CA TYR A 9 4.09 0.47 -2.05
C TYR A 9 3.16 0.65 -0.85
N ALA A 10 3.63 1.24 0.26
CA ALA A 10 2.80 1.48 1.44
C ALA A 10 1.59 2.36 1.09
N ILE A 11 1.82 3.45 0.35
CA ILE A 11 0.76 4.36 -0.10
C ILE A 11 -0.19 3.63 -1.06
N ALA A 12 0.33 2.86 -2.01
CA ALA A 12 -0.49 2.11 -2.95
C ALA A 12 -1.39 1.11 -2.23
N TYR A 13 -0.86 0.30 -1.31
CA TYR A 13 -1.64 -0.68 -0.56
C TYR A 13 -2.66 -0.03 0.37
N TRP A 14 -2.30 1.07 1.03
CA TRP A 14 -3.25 1.85 1.81
C TRP A 14 -4.42 2.34 0.95
N PHE A 15 -4.13 2.95 -0.20
CA PHE A 15 -5.15 3.51 -1.08
C PHE A 15 -6.05 2.44 -1.68
N THR A 16 -5.49 1.32 -2.15
CA THR A 16 -6.29 0.25 -2.76
C THR A 16 -7.15 -0.50 -1.75
N THR A 17 -6.63 -0.80 -0.55
CA THR A 17 -7.42 -1.43 0.52
C THR A 17 -8.53 -0.51 1.01
N MET A 18 -8.25 0.78 1.20
CA MET A 18 -9.26 1.79 1.53
C MET A 18 -10.36 1.86 0.47
N MET A 19 -9.99 1.87 -0.82
CA MET A 19 -10.95 1.85 -1.92
C MET A 19 -11.85 0.59 -1.86
N TYR A 20 -11.27 -0.60 -1.69
CA TYR A 20 -12.05 -1.84 -1.63
C TYR A 20 -12.94 -1.94 -0.39
N ILE A 21 -12.49 -1.45 0.77
CA ILE A 21 -13.31 -1.38 1.99
C ILE A 21 -14.53 -0.49 1.76
N ARG A 22 -14.34 0.68 1.14
CA ARG A 22 -15.42 1.62 0.80
C ARG A 22 -16.39 1.06 -0.24
N LEU A 23 -15.87 0.38 -1.26
CA LEU A 23 -16.71 -0.29 -2.27
C LEU A 23 -17.50 -1.46 -1.69
N TRP A 24 -16.95 -2.15 -0.68
CA TRP A 24 -17.61 -3.27 -0.02
C TRP A 24 -18.73 -2.82 0.91
N GLY A 25 -18.53 -1.72 1.64
CA GLY A 25 -19.48 -1.20 2.62
C GLY A 25 -20.16 0.08 2.17
N LEU A 26 -21.38 0.00 1.62
CA LEU A 26 -22.33 1.13 1.58
C LEU A 26 -22.82 1.56 2.98
N LYS A 27 -22.16 1.11 4.07
CA LYS A 27 -22.50 1.49 5.45
C LYS A 27 -21.80 2.80 5.80
N LYS A 28 -22.55 3.73 6.39
CA LYS A 28 -22.08 5.05 6.85
C LYS A 28 -20.74 4.94 7.57
N GLU A 29 -19.74 5.62 7.01
CA GLU A 29 -18.43 5.80 7.65
C GLU A 29 -18.63 6.43 9.03
N GLY A 30 -18.14 5.75 10.07
CA GLY A 30 -17.97 6.35 11.39
C GLY A 30 -16.57 6.91 11.52
N THR A 31 -16.37 7.92 12.36
CA THR A 31 -15.06 8.56 12.63
C THR A 31 -13.97 7.56 13.02
N GLY A 32 -14.35 6.40 13.59
CA GLY A 32 -13.44 5.31 13.92
C GLY A 32 -12.84 4.57 12.71
N GLN A 33 -13.44 4.66 11.52
CA GLN A 33 -12.85 4.07 10.31
C GLN A 33 -11.63 4.85 9.85
N HIS A 34 -11.70 6.19 9.81
CA HIS A 34 -10.56 7.03 9.44
C HIS A 34 -9.35 6.86 10.38
N LEU A 35 -9.60 6.59 11.67
CA LEU A 35 -8.53 6.27 12.61
C LEU A 35 -7.85 4.93 12.27
N ARG A 36 -8.62 3.92 11.87
CA ARG A 36 -8.07 2.63 11.42
C ARG A 36 -7.27 2.80 10.13
N ASP A 37 -7.77 3.59 9.18
CA ASP A 37 -7.08 3.87 7.92
C ASP A 37 -5.72 4.55 8.19
N ALA A 38 -5.67 5.53 9.09
CA ALA A 38 -4.44 6.23 9.47
C ALA A 38 -3.45 5.33 10.22
N ALA A 39 -3.95 4.54 11.18
CA ALA A 39 -3.11 3.58 11.91
C ALA A 39 -2.50 2.53 10.98
N PHE A 40 -3.29 2.04 10.01
CA PHE A 40 -2.83 1.10 9.00
C PHE A 40 -1.74 1.69 8.11
N LEU A 41 -1.88 2.95 7.66
CA LEU A 41 -0.85 3.63 6.87
C LEU A 41 0.47 3.78 7.64
N ILE A 42 0.41 4.21 8.91
CA ILE A 42 1.60 4.36 9.76
C ILE A 42 2.30 3.01 9.94
N LEU A 43 1.54 1.95 10.21
CA LEU A 43 2.08 0.60 10.40
C LEU A 43 2.74 0.05 9.13
N LEU A 44 2.09 0.19 7.97
CA LEU A 44 2.65 -0.21 6.66
C LEU A 44 3.93 0.56 6.34
N THR A 45 3.91 1.88 6.53
CA THR A 45 5.04 2.75 6.20
C THR A 45 6.23 2.46 7.12
N GLY A 46 5.98 2.32 8.43
CA GLY A 46 7.01 1.95 9.40
C GLY A 46 7.62 0.58 9.12
N PHE A 47 6.79 -0.41 8.78
CA PHE A 47 7.28 -1.74 8.41
C PHE A 47 8.14 -1.68 7.15
N MET A 48 7.66 -1.03 6.09
CA MET A 48 8.39 -0.93 4.83
C MET A 48 9.70 -0.14 4.97
N TYR A 49 9.73 0.90 5.80
CA TYR A 49 10.96 1.64 6.10
C TYR A 49 12.00 0.79 6.83
N VAL A 50 11.58 0.00 7.82
CA VAL A 50 12.49 -0.90 8.56
C VAL A 50 12.96 -2.07 7.69
N THR A 51 12.11 -2.53 6.77
CA THR A 51 12.46 -3.65 5.87
C THR A 51 13.18 -3.22 4.59
N ASP A 52 13.44 -1.92 4.41
CA ASP A 52 14.16 -1.43 3.24
C ASP A 52 15.64 -1.85 3.32
N GLY A 53 16.10 -2.61 2.34
CA GLY A 53 17.47 -3.16 2.30
C GLY A 53 17.69 -4.52 2.96
N VAL A 54 16.63 -5.23 3.39
CA VAL A 54 16.78 -6.59 3.95
C VAL A 54 17.17 -7.61 2.87
N SER A 55 18.03 -8.57 3.24
CA SER A 55 18.46 -9.69 2.38
C SER A 55 17.30 -10.43 1.70
N ARG A 56 17.51 -10.90 0.46
CA ARG A 56 16.49 -11.56 -0.41
C ARG A 56 15.72 -12.71 0.24
N ILE A 57 16.28 -13.36 1.26
CA ILE A 57 15.61 -14.46 1.99
C ILE A 57 14.44 -13.95 2.83
N PHE A 58 14.56 -12.79 3.45
CA PHE A 58 13.49 -12.20 4.27
C PHE A 58 12.45 -11.47 3.42
N PHE A 59 12.73 -11.20 2.13
CA PHE A 59 11.79 -10.54 1.24
C PHE A 59 10.44 -11.28 1.16
N ILE A 60 10.46 -12.59 0.97
CA ILE A 60 9.24 -13.41 0.90
C ILE A 60 8.47 -13.38 2.23
N LEU A 61 9.19 -13.41 3.36
CA LEU A 61 8.59 -13.33 4.69
C LEU A 61 7.94 -11.94 4.91
N SER A 62 8.59 -10.87 4.45
CA SER A 62 8.05 -9.51 4.51
C SER A 62 6.79 -9.36 3.67
N VAL A 63 6.76 -9.90 2.45
CA VAL A 63 5.56 -9.86 1.58
C VAL A 63 4.40 -10.63 2.23
N LEU A 64 4.65 -11.81 2.80
CA LEU A 64 3.63 -12.58 3.52
C LEU A 64 3.10 -11.81 4.75
N PHE A 65 3.98 -11.14 5.48
CA PHE A 65 3.61 -10.35 6.65
C PHE A 65 2.77 -9.12 6.28
N ILE A 66 3.14 -8.41 5.21
CA ILE A 66 2.34 -7.32 4.63
C ILE A 66 0.96 -7.84 4.21
N GLY A 67 0.91 -8.99 3.53
CA GLY A 67 -0.36 -9.62 3.15
C GLY A 67 -1.24 -9.94 4.35
N LEU A 68 -0.67 -10.47 5.44
CA LEU A 68 -1.39 -10.75 6.67
C LEU A 68 -1.94 -9.47 7.31
N ILE A 69 -1.13 -8.41 7.39
CA ILE A 69 -1.55 -7.09 7.87
C ILE A 69 -2.73 -6.55 7.05
N MET A 70 -2.67 -6.64 5.71
CA MET A 70 -3.74 -6.20 4.82
C MET A 70 -5.04 -6.99 5.04
N VAL A 71 -4.97 -8.32 5.17
CA VAL A 71 -6.14 -9.17 5.43
C VAL A 71 -6.78 -8.81 6.77
N VAL A 72 -5.98 -8.68 7.84
CA VAL A 72 -6.47 -8.32 9.18
C VAL A 72 -7.16 -6.95 9.14
N TYR A 73 -6.55 -5.97 8.48
CA TYR A 73 -7.13 -4.65 8.32
C TYR A 73 -8.50 -4.68 7.60
N ILE A 74 -8.58 -5.36 6.45
CA ILE A 74 -9.84 -5.49 5.71
C ILE A 74 -10.91 -6.19 6.57
N TYR A 75 -10.54 -7.26 7.27
CA TYR A 75 -11.45 -8.01 8.14
C TYR A 75 -12.00 -7.13 9.27
N LEU A 76 -11.13 -6.39 9.97
CA LEU A 76 -11.52 -5.49 11.07
C LEU A 76 -12.35 -4.29 10.60
N SER A 77 -12.10 -3.80 9.38
CA SER A 77 -12.83 -2.65 8.82
C SER A 77 -14.17 -3.02 8.21
N THR A 78 -14.30 -4.19 7.58
CA THR A 78 -15.54 -4.58 6.88
C THR A 78 -16.45 -5.50 7.69
N GLY A 79 -15.90 -6.23 8.68
CA GLY A 79 -16.63 -7.24 9.45
C GLY A 79 -17.16 -8.41 8.60
N CYS A 80 -16.58 -8.64 7.41
CA CYS A 80 -16.98 -9.70 6.50
C CYS A 80 -16.41 -11.07 6.93
N SER A 81 -16.80 -12.14 6.23
CA SER A 81 -16.21 -13.46 6.48
C SER A 81 -14.72 -13.47 6.08
N ILE A 82 -13.93 -14.35 6.68
CA ILE A 82 -12.48 -14.41 6.42
C ILE A 82 -12.16 -14.71 4.94
N ILE A 83 -13.01 -15.50 4.28
CA ILE A 83 -12.90 -15.82 2.85
C ILE A 83 -13.13 -14.56 2.00
N ALA A 84 -14.13 -13.75 2.36
CA ALA A 84 -14.39 -12.48 1.67
C ALA A 84 -13.25 -11.47 1.90
N ALA A 85 -12.70 -11.41 3.11
CA ALA A 85 -11.55 -10.55 3.44
C ALA A 85 -10.32 -10.93 2.60
N VAL A 86 -10.00 -12.23 2.50
CA VAL A 86 -8.91 -12.73 1.65
C VAL A 86 -9.15 -12.42 0.18
N TYR A 87 -10.38 -12.59 -0.32
CA TYR A 87 -10.73 -12.25 -1.69
C TYR A 87 -10.54 -10.75 -2.00
N LEU A 88 -10.98 -9.88 -1.10
CA LEU A 88 -10.76 -8.42 -1.20
C LEU A 88 -9.28 -8.06 -1.12
N TYR A 89 -8.53 -8.72 -0.23
CA TYR A 89 -7.09 -8.55 -0.13
C TYR A 89 -6.40 -8.87 -1.46
N ILE A 90 -6.69 -10.01 -2.08
CA ILE A 90 -6.05 -10.40 -3.35
C ILE A 90 -6.28 -9.33 -4.42
N LYS A 91 -7.51 -8.81 -4.52
CA LYS A 91 -7.85 -7.72 -5.44
C LYS A 91 -7.08 -6.43 -5.11
N ALA A 92 -7.05 -6.03 -3.84
CA ALA A 92 -6.35 -4.84 -3.38
C ALA A 92 -4.83 -4.93 -3.58
N TYR A 93 -4.26 -6.11 -3.36
CA TYR A 93 -2.84 -6.40 -3.49
C TYR A 93 -2.39 -6.31 -4.96
N ILE A 94 -3.09 -7.01 -5.88
CA ILE A 94 -2.78 -6.96 -7.31
C ILE A 94 -2.88 -5.51 -7.84
N LEU A 95 -3.94 -4.80 -7.46
CA LEU A 95 -4.11 -3.41 -7.84
C LEU A 95 -3.00 -2.52 -7.25
N GLY A 96 -2.60 -2.76 -5.99
CA GLY A 96 -1.57 -2.00 -5.30
C GLY A 96 -0.18 -2.18 -5.94
N GLU A 97 0.19 -3.42 -6.25
CA GLU A 97 1.43 -3.74 -6.98
C GLU A 97 1.47 -3.02 -8.33
N MET A 98 0.37 -3.07 -9.09
CA MET A 98 0.25 -2.39 -10.38
C MET A 98 0.31 -0.87 -10.22
N SER A 99 -0.38 -0.29 -9.24
CA SER A 99 -0.39 1.15 -8.97
C SER A 99 0.98 1.67 -8.55
N ALA A 100 1.70 0.95 -7.70
CA ALA A 100 3.06 1.32 -7.28
C ALA A 100 4.04 1.27 -8.47
N ALA A 101 3.99 0.19 -9.26
CA ALA A 101 4.80 0.07 -10.47
C ALA A 101 4.49 1.19 -11.48
N PHE A 102 3.21 1.49 -11.70
CA PHE A 102 2.79 2.57 -12.60
C PHE A 102 3.24 3.94 -12.10
N ALA A 103 3.08 4.23 -10.81
CA ALA A 103 3.53 5.49 -10.19
C ALA A 103 5.04 5.70 -10.37
N TRP A 104 5.83 4.64 -10.17
CA TRP A 104 7.27 4.68 -10.40
C TRP A 104 7.65 4.94 -11.86
N GLN A 105 6.97 4.28 -12.81
CA GLN A 105 7.21 4.51 -14.24
C GLN A 105 6.84 5.93 -14.67
N MET A 106 5.73 6.45 -14.17
CA MET A 106 5.32 7.84 -14.41
C MET A 106 6.34 8.84 -13.86
N TYR A 107 6.86 8.58 -12.65
CA TYR A 107 7.93 9.38 -12.07
C TYR A 107 9.18 9.35 -12.93
N PHE A 108 9.68 8.16 -13.29
CA PHE A 108 10.86 8.02 -14.13
C PHE A 108 10.71 8.78 -15.46
N PHE A 109 9.57 8.65 -16.13
CA PHE A 109 9.33 9.34 -17.39
C PHE A 109 9.28 10.87 -17.25
N LEU A 110 8.46 11.39 -16.31
CA LEU A 110 8.25 12.83 -16.17
C LEU A 110 9.46 13.56 -15.58
N VAL A 111 10.11 12.95 -14.61
CA VAL A 111 11.20 13.57 -13.87
C VAL A 111 12.55 13.35 -14.54
N ILE A 112 12.85 12.11 -14.91
CA ILE A 112 14.17 11.75 -15.44
C ILE A 112 14.23 11.99 -16.94
N SER A 113 13.16 11.68 -17.69
CA SER A 113 13.17 11.83 -19.16
C SER A 113 12.68 13.19 -19.66
N MET A 114 11.67 13.79 -19.02
CA MET A 114 11.12 15.11 -19.41
C MET A 114 11.70 16.31 -18.64
N GLY A 115 12.51 16.08 -17.60
CA GLY A 115 13.23 17.13 -16.88
C GLY A 115 12.34 18.08 -16.06
N LEU A 116 11.17 17.62 -15.61
CA LEU A 116 10.30 18.41 -14.73
C LEU A 116 11.01 18.69 -13.38
N GLN A 117 10.87 19.91 -12.83
CA GLN A 117 11.54 20.30 -11.58
C GLN A 117 11.03 19.49 -10.36
N ASN A 118 11.97 18.95 -9.57
CA ASN A 118 11.78 17.85 -8.62
C ASN A 118 11.57 18.22 -7.16
N THR A 119 10.91 19.33 -6.84
CA THR A 119 10.91 19.82 -5.45
C THR A 119 10.07 18.99 -4.47
N PHE A 120 8.99 18.34 -4.90
CA PHE A 120 8.12 17.56 -4.00
C PHE A 120 8.25 16.03 -4.18
N LEU A 121 8.35 15.56 -5.42
CA LEU A 121 8.35 14.12 -5.71
C LEU A 121 9.66 13.42 -5.29
N SER A 122 10.79 14.13 -5.26
CA SER A 122 12.06 13.57 -4.78
C SER A 122 12.06 13.22 -3.29
N LEU A 123 11.22 13.86 -2.48
CA LEU A 123 11.19 13.62 -1.03
C LEU A 123 10.42 12.35 -0.64
N ILE A 124 9.58 11.85 -1.54
CA ILE A 124 8.75 10.63 -1.36
C ILE A 124 9.35 9.44 -2.14
N MET A 125 10.10 9.71 -3.21
CA MET A 125 10.55 8.73 -4.22
C MET A 125 12.07 8.43 -4.19
N VAL A 126 12.82 8.98 -3.23
CA VAL A 126 14.25 8.71 -2.99
C VAL A 126 14.38 7.89 -1.71
#